data_AF-A0A485CX89-F1
#
_entry.id   AF-A0A485CX89-F1
#
_cell.length_a   1.000
_cell.length_b   1.000
_cell.length_c   1.000
_cell.angle_alpha   90.00
_cell.angle_beta   90.00
_cell.angle_gamma   90.00
#
_symmetry.space_group_name_H-M   'P 1'
#
loop_
_entity.id
_entity.type
_entity.pdbx_description
1 polymer ?
#
loop_
_entity_poly.entity_id
_entity_poly.type
_entity_poly.pdbx_seq_one_letter_code
_entity_poly.pdbx_strand_id
1 'polypeptide(L)'
;MPLAGGSYNFNIVVTDAAGNKSDPSETFILKITPPSTDVTVTSVDDNVDPISRELTNGASTNDTTPEFTGKGPASGTITVYIDGVEIGTVTADAQGIWHFTPPSLADNRYSFTFSSDAGVTVSEPYILTVDTQTPGCGG
;
A
#
# COMPACT_ATOMS: atom_id res chain seq x y z
N MET A 1 5.50 -26.65 -8.43
CA MET A 1 4.96 -25.58 -7.57
C MET A 1 6.13 -24.84 -6.95
N PRO A 2 6.20 -23.50 -7.01
CA PRO A 2 7.24 -22.76 -6.30
C PRO A 2 7.08 -22.96 -4.78
N LEU A 3 8.18 -22.86 -4.03
CA LEU A 3 8.20 -23.07 -2.58
C LEU A 3 7.41 -21.96 -1.87
N ALA A 4 6.58 -22.33 -0.90
CA ALA A 4 5.87 -21.37 -0.06
C ALA A 4 6.84 -20.62 0.87
N GLY A 5 6.44 -19.45 1.38
CA GLY A 5 7.22 -18.72 2.37
C GLY A 5 7.50 -19.56 3.62
N GLY A 6 8.71 -19.48 4.16
CA GLY A 6 9.10 -20.27 5.32
C GLY A 6 10.60 -20.46 5.48
N SER A 7 10.97 -21.10 6.59
CA SER A 7 12.35 -21.52 6.88
C SER A 7 12.51 -23.01 6.59
N TYR A 8 13.46 -23.36 5.73
CA TYR A 8 13.80 -24.73 5.38
C TYR A 8 15.17 -25.06 5.94
N ASN A 9 15.22 -26.08 6.79
CA ASN A 9 16.45 -26.55 7.43
C ASN A 9 16.97 -27.78 6.68
N PHE A 10 18.21 -27.71 6.23
CA PHE A 10 18.89 -28.80 5.54
C PHE A 10 20.07 -29.29 6.37
N ASN A 11 20.15 -30.61 6.57
CA ASN A 11 21.32 -31.30 7.10
C ASN A 11 21.70 -32.45 6.17
N ILE A 12 23.00 -32.76 6.11
CA ILE A 12 23.54 -33.82 5.26
C ILE A 12 24.05 -34.93 6.17
N VAL A 13 23.63 -36.16 5.89
CA VAL A 13 24.16 -37.38 6.51
C VAL A 13 24.66 -38.29 5.39
N VAL A 14 25.91 -38.71 5.47
CA VAL A 14 26.49 -39.67 4.51
C VAL A 14 26.36 -41.07 5.10
N THR A 15 25.88 -42.03 4.31
CA THR A 15 25.86 -43.45 4.70
C THR A 15 26.81 -44.22 3.79
N ASP A 16 27.72 -45.02 4.36
CA ASP A 16 28.62 -45.87 3.58
C ASP A 16 27.92 -47.15 3.05
N ALA A 17 28.61 -47.93 2.21
CA ALA A 17 28.07 -49.16 1.63
C ALA A 17 27.81 -50.30 2.66
N ALA A 18 28.36 -50.18 3.87
CA ALA A 18 28.15 -51.13 4.97
C ALA A 18 27.01 -50.69 5.92
N GLY A 19 26.46 -49.48 5.73
CA GLY A 19 25.35 -48.94 6.51
C GLY A 19 25.75 -48.00 7.65
N ASN A 20 27.02 -47.62 7.79
CA ASN A 20 27.45 -46.66 8.81
C ASN A 20 27.10 -45.24 8.38
N LYS A 21 26.51 -44.46 9.29
CA LYS A 21 26.11 -43.07 9.08
C LYS A 21 27.15 -42.11 9.67
N SER A 22 27.46 -41.03 8.96
CA SER A 22 28.23 -39.91 9.51
C SER A 22 27.42 -39.13 10.54
N ASP A 23 28.11 -38.31 11.33
CA ASP A 23 27.42 -37.21 12.04
C ASP A 23 26.77 -36.27 11.02
N PRO A 24 25.62 -35.64 11.35
CA PRO A 24 25.00 -34.63 10.50
C PRO A 24 25.92 -33.43 10.30
N SER A 25 25.90 -32.85 9.09
CA SER A 25 26.55 -31.56 8.82
C SER A 25 25.96 -30.41 9.65
N GLU A 26 26.66 -29.27 9.69
CA GLU A 26 26.06 -28.02 10.16
C GLU A 26 24.76 -27.72 9.39
N THR A 27 23.79 -27.12 10.08
CA THR A 27 22.46 -26.85 9.52
C THR A 27 22.51 -25.64 8.59
N PHE A 28 22.13 -25.83 7.34
CA PHE A 28 21.88 -24.73 6.40
C PHE A 28 20.41 -24.31 6.46
N ILE A 29 20.15 -23.01 6.67
CA ILE A 29 18.81 -22.44 6.77
C ILE A 29 18.52 -21.60 5.53
N LEU A 30 17.56 -22.04 4.71
CA LEU A 30 17.01 -21.24 3.61
C LEU A 30 15.74 -20.53 4.10
N LYS A 31 15.75 -19.19 4.06
CA LYS A 31 14.56 -18.38 4.36
C LYS A 31 13.96 -17.82 3.08
N ILE A 32 12.69 -18.13 2.83
CA ILE A 32 11.91 -17.60 1.72
C ILE A 32 10.88 -16.60 2.28
N THR A 33 10.97 -15.34 1.86
CA THR A 33 10.00 -14.29 2.21
C THR A 33 9.19 -13.94 0.96
N PRO A 34 7.86 -14.11 0.97
CA PRO A 34 7.02 -13.69 -0.15
C PRO A 34 6.98 -12.15 -0.26
N PRO A 35 6.69 -11.60 -1.44
CA PRO A 35 6.46 -10.17 -1.60
C PRO A 35 5.27 -9.71 -0.73
N SER A 36 5.34 -8.49 -0.20
CA SER A 36 4.21 -7.88 0.50
C SER A 36 3.07 -7.62 -0.48
N THR A 37 1.83 -7.78 -0.01
CA THR A 37 0.61 -7.41 -0.75
C THR A 37 -0.09 -6.19 -0.15
N ASP A 38 0.44 -5.66 0.96
CA ASP A 38 -0.20 -4.59 1.72
C ASP A 38 -0.20 -3.26 0.97
N VAL A 39 -1.27 -2.49 1.14
CA VAL A 39 -1.41 -1.13 0.61
C VAL A 39 -1.86 -0.20 1.73
N THR A 40 -1.18 0.92 1.90
CA THR A 40 -1.49 1.92 2.93
C THR A 40 -1.36 3.34 2.38
N VAL A 41 -2.17 4.25 2.90
CA VAL A 41 -2.02 5.70 2.70
C VAL A 41 -1.12 6.23 3.83
N THR A 42 -0.07 6.97 3.48
CA THR A 42 0.87 7.55 4.46
C THR A 42 0.63 9.03 4.70
N SER A 43 0.29 9.81 3.68
CA SER A 43 -0.08 11.22 3.81
C SER A 43 -1.09 11.61 2.74
N VAL A 44 -1.85 12.65 3.02
CA VAL A 44 -2.73 13.32 2.06
C VAL A 44 -2.54 14.80 2.23
N ASP A 45 -2.19 15.52 1.18
CA ASP A 45 -1.78 16.92 1.29
C ASP A 45 -2.76 17.86 0.57
N ASP A 46 -3.15 18.92 1.26
CA ASP A 46 -3.84 20.10 0.72
C ASP A 46 -2.77 21.11 0.28
N ASN A 47 -2.76 21.47 -0.99
CA ASN A 47 -1.78 22.41 -1.55
C ASN A 47 -2.41 23.73 -2.04
N VAL A 48 -3.64 24.05 -1.59
CA VAL A 48 -4.37 25.24 -2.02
C VAL A 48 -4.45 26.27 -0.90
N ASP A 49 -3.99 27.49 -1.18
CA ASP A 49 -4.11 28.63 -0.26
C ASP A 49 -5.58 28.88 0.14
N PRO A 50 -5.85 29.32 1.38
CA PRO A 50 -4.90 29.84 2.37
C PRO A 50 -4.36 28.80 3.37
N ILE A 51 -4.78 27.54 3.28
CA ILE A 51 -4.44 26.52 4.29
C ILE A 51 -3.82 25.28 3.63
N SER A 52 -2.56 25.40 3.20
CA SER A 52 -1.78 24.22 2.81
C SER A 52 -1.31 23.44 4.04
N ARG A 53 -1.64 22.14 4.10
CA ARG A 53 -1.30 21.24 5.21
C ARG A 53 -1.51 19.78 4.82
N GLU A 54 -0.88 18.90 5.60
CA GLU A 54 -1.26 17.49 5.64
C GLU A 54 -2.66 17.33 6.28
N LEU A 55 -3.48 16.49 5.67
CA LEU A 55 -4.83 16.16 6.08
C LEU A 55 -4.82 14.85 6.87
N THR A 56 -5.61 14.81 7.95
CA THR A 56 -5.90 13.58 8.69
C THR A 56 -7.17 12.93 8.16
N ASN A 57 -7.31 11.62 8.35
CA ASN A 57 -8.52 10.90 7.93
C ASN A 57 -9.78 11.53 8.57
N GLY A 58 -10.73 11.93 7.73
CA GLY A 58 -11.96 12.63 8.12
C GLY A 58 -11.87 14.16 8.08
N ALA A 59 -10.75 14.75 7.66
CA ALA A 59 -10.59 16.20 7.53
C ALA A 59 -11.43 16.79 6.38
N SER A 60 -11.55 18.12 6.41
CA SER A 60 -12.08 18.92 5.30
C SER A 60 -10.98 19.73 4.63
N THR A 61 -11.10 19.97 3.32
CA THR A 61 -10.12 20.70 2.51
C THR A 61 -10.82 21.60 1.48
N ASN A 62 -10.17 22.72 1.13
CA ASN A 62 -10.54 23.57 0.01
C ASN A 62 -9.82 23.18 -1.29
N ASP A 63 -9.02 22.12 -1.26
CA ASP A 63 -8.34 21.55 -2.42
C ASP A 63 -9.22 20.48 -3.10
N THR A 64 -9.47 20.68 -4.40
CA THR A 64 -10.22 19.71 -5.22
C THR A 64 -9.35 18.61 -5.80
N THR A 65 -8.02 18.71 -5.64
CA THR A 65 -6.99 17.84 -6.20
C THR A 65 -5.92 17.47 -5.16
N PRO A 66 -6.31 16.94 -3.99
CA PRO A 66 -5.36 16.58 -2.93
C PRO A 66 -4.34 15.54 -3.41
N GLU A 67 -3.11 15.62 -2.92
CA GLU A 67 -2.07 14.65 -3.25
C GLU A 67 -2.04 13.51 -2.21
N PHE A 68 -2.33 12.29 -2.64
CA PHE A 68 -2.22 11.10 -1.81
C PHE A 68 -0.84 10.45 -1.99
N THR A 69 -0.15 10.19 -0.90
CA THR A 69 1.08 9.39 -0.88
C THR A 69 0.87 8.14 -0.05
N GLY A 70 1.42 7.02 -0.48
CA GLY A 70 1.30 5.77 0.27
C GLY A 70 2.37 4.73 -0.02
N LYS A 71 2.19 3.55 0.58
CA LYS A 71 3.00 2.35 0.34
C LYS A 71 2.19 1.22 -0.27
N GLY A 72 2.86 0.44 -1.11
CA GLY A 72 2.33 -0.74 -1.77
C GLY A 72 3.43 -1.76 -2.08
N PRO A 73 3.10 -2.86 -2.77
CA PRO A 73 4.10 -3.79 -3.30
C PRO A 73 5.07 -3.06 -4.23
N ALA A 74 6.38 -3.30 -4.06
CA ALA A 74 7.40 -2.66 -4.90
C ALA A 74 7.20 -3.00 -6.38
N SER A 75 7.17 -1.98 -7.23
CA SER A 75 6.82 -2.11 -8.67
C SER A 75 5.45 -2.75 -8.94
N GLY A 76 4.56 -2.77 -7.95
CA GLY A 76 3.19 -3.28 -8.06
C GLY A 76 2.21 -2.21 -8.54
N THR A 77 1.05 -2.66 -9.01
CA THR A 77 -0.03 -1.78 -9.44
C THR A 77 -1.02 -1.59 -8.29
N ILE A 78 -1.41 -0.35 -8.05
CA ILE A 78 -2.40 0.06 -7.06
C ILE A 78 -3.63 0.59 -7.80
N THR A 79 -4.77 -0.07 -7.64
CA THR A 79 -6.06 0.40 -8.13
C THR A 79 -6.70 1.33 -7.10
N VAL A 80 -7.19 2.47 -7.56
CA VAL A 80 -7.77 3.52 -6.73
C VAL A 80 -9.29 3.54 -6.89
N TYR A 81 -10.00 3.58 -5.78
CA TYR A 81 -11.45 3.63 -5.73
C TYR A 81 -11.93 4.86 -4.95
N ILE A 82 -12.95 5.53 -5.49
CA ILE A 82 -13.73 6.55 -4.78
C ILE A 82 -15.15 6.01 -4.60
N ASP A 83 -15.62 5.94 -3.36
CA ASP A 83 -16.95 5.45 -2.99
C ASP A 83 -17.27 4.06 -3.58
N GLY A 84 -16.23 3.23 -3.70
CA GLY A 84 -16.30 1.87 -4.24
C GLY A 84 -16.23 1.78 -5.77
N VAL A 85 -16.13 2.91 -6.49
CA VAL A 85 -15.98 2.95 -7.95
C VAL A 85 -14.52 3.12 -8.31
N GLU A 86 -14.01 2.28 -9.22
CA GLU A 86 -12.65 2.41 -9.74
C GLU A 86 -12.52 3.69 -10.56
N ILE A 87 -11.53 4.52 -10.22
CA ILE A 87 -11.25 5.78 -10.90
C ILE A 87 -9.92 5.78 -11.65
N GLY A 88 -9.05 4.81 -11.39
CA GLY A 88 -7.76 4.69 -12.06
C GLY A 88 -6.78 3.79 -11.32
N THR A 89 -5.55 3.79 -11.82
CA THR A 89 -4.44 2.98 -11.29
C THR A 89 -3.17 3.81 -11.20
N VAL A 90 -2.34 3.51 -10.21
CA VAL A 90 -0.97 4.05 -10.06
C VAL A 90 0.01 2.89 -9.85
N THR A 91 1.24 3.03 -10.36
CA THR A 91 2.31 2.06 -10.11
C THR A 91 3.22 2.55 -8.98
N ALA A 92 3.49 1.70 -8.00
CA ALA A 92 4.46 1.99 -6.95
C ALA A 92 5.89 1.86 -7.49
N ASP A 93 6.83 2.64 -6.93
CA ASP A 93 8.23 2.60 -7.31
C ASP A 93 8.96 1.33 -6.80
N ALA A 94 10.27 1.25 -7.01
CA ALA A 94 11.09 0.12 -6.57
C ALA A 94 11.18 -0.02 -5.04
N GLN A 95 10.81 1.03 -4.30
CA GLN A 95 10.75 1.10 -2.85
C GLN A 95 9.32 0.89 -2.33
N GLY A 96 8.34 0.73 -3.23
CA GLY A 96 6.92 0.57 -2.93
C GLY A 96 6.21 1.88 -2.60
N ILE A 97 6.77 3.04 -2.92
CA ILE A 97 6.11 4.34 -2.74
C ILE A 97 5.24 4.63 -3.97
N TRP A 98 4.03 5.12 -3.75
CA TRP A 98 3.14 5.58 -4.81
C TRP A 98 2.57 6.96 -4.49
N HIS A 99 2.24 7.72 -5.54
CA HIS A 99 1.65 9.04 -5.47
C HIS A 99 0.42 9.11 -6.38
N PHE A 100 -0.68 9.64 -5.88
CA PHE A 100 -1.92 9.73 -6.63
C PHE A 100 -2.60 11.08 -6.42
N THR A 101 -2.95 11.74 -7.52
CA THR A 101 -3.78 12.94 -7.52
C THR A 101 -5.08 12.61 -8.25
N PRO A 102 -6.25 12.74 -7.60
CA PRO A 102 -7.53 12.48 -8.23
C PRO A 102 -7.82 13.53 -9.31
N PRO A 103 -8.75 13.25 -10.25
CA PRO A 103 -9.36 14.31 -11.04
C PRO A 103 -10.07 15.32 -10.12
N SER A 104 -10.25 16.56 -10.59
CA SER A 104 -10.89 17.61 -9.79
C SER A 104 -12.24 17.15 -9.22
N LEU A 105 -12.32 17.18 -7.89
CA LEU A 105 -13.46 16.74 -7.11
C LEU A 105 -14.42 17.92 -6.84
N ALA A 106 -15.72 17.68 -6.93
CA ALA A 106 -16.71 18.64 -6.47
C ALA A 106 -16.83 18.61 -4.94
N ASP A 107 -17.42 19.66 -4.36
CA ASP A 107 -17.74 19.71 -2.93
C ASP A 107 -18.62 18.52 -2.54
N ASN A 108 -18.05 17.58 -1.78
CA ASN A 108 -18.70 16.39 -1.28
C ASN A 108 -17.82 15.67 -0.25
N ARG A 109 -18.40 14.69 0.45
CA ARG A 109 -17.66 13.70 1.24
C ARG A 109 -17.36 12.47 0.39
N TYR A 110 -16.09 12.11 0.30
CA TYR A 110 -15.59 10.96 -0.46
C TYR A 110 -14.92 9.93 0.45
N SER A 111 -15.00 8.66 0.07
CA SER A 111 -14.27 7.55 0.67
C SER A 111 -13.26 6.97 -0.32
N PHE A 112 -11.97 7.20 -0.08
CA PHE A 112 -10.87 6.66 -0.88
C PHE A 112 -10.42 5.30 -0.36
N THR A 113 -10.25 4.33 -1.25
CA THR A 113 -9.63 3.04 -0.94
C THR A 113 -8.66 2.64 -2.04
N PHE A 114 -7.62 1.89 -1.68
CA PHE A 114 -6.53 1.51 -2.57
C PHE A 114 -6.31 0.00 -2.48
N SER A 115 -6.23 -0.70 -3.61
CA SER A 115 -6.00 -2.16 -3.65
C SER A 115 -4.77 -2.48 -4.49
N SER A 116 -3.97 -3.46 -4.09
CA SER A 116 -2.87 -3.95 -4.93
C SER A 116 -3.34 -5.01 -5.93
N ASP A 117 -2.57 -5.21 -6.99
CA ASP A 117 -2.70 -6.33 -7.94
C ASP A 117 -2.06 -7.64 -7.41
N ALA A 118 -1.13 -7.52 -6.45
CA ALA A 118 -0.44 -8.63 -5.80
C ALA A 118 -1.32 -9.42 -4.80
N GLY A 119 -2.52 -8.95 -4.47
CA GLY A 119 -3.50 -9.63 -3.61
C GLY A 119 -4.77 -8.80 -3.37
N VAL A 120 -5.80 -9.37 -2.74
CA VAL A 120 -7.07 -8.66 -2.40
C VAL A 120 -6.90 -7.76 -1.15
N THR A 121 -5.69 -7.29 -0.85
CA THR A 121 -5.50 -6.39 0.30
C THR A 121 -5.90 -4.98 -0.13
N VAL A 122 -6.99 -4.51 0.48
CA VAL A 122 -7.49 -3.13 0.33
C VAL A 122 -7.01 -2.33 1.54
N SER A 123 -6.62 -1.09 1.33
CA SER A 123 -6.28 -0.15 2.39
C SER A 123 -7.49 0.13 3.29
N GLU A 124 -7.24 0.62 4.50
CA GLU A 124 -8.28 1.29 5.27
C GLU A 124 -8.88 2.47 4.47
N PRO A 125 -10.18 2.77 4.63
CA PRO A 125 -10.80 3.88 3.93
C PRO A 125 -10.26 5.22 4.45
N TYR A 126 -9.84 6.07 3.53
CA TYR A 126 -9.50 7.45 3.82
C TYR A 126 -10.68 8.35 3.45
N ILE A 127 -11.31 8.93 4.46
CA ILE A 127 -12.45 9.83 4.31
C ILE A 127 -11.93 11.25 4.15
N LEU A 128 -12.44 11.95 3.13
CA LEU A 128 -12.11 13.35 2.88
C LEU A 128 -13.37 14.13 2.52
N THR A 129 -13.50 15.33 3.07
CA THR A 129 -14.57 16.25 2.68
C THR A 129 -13.98 17.41 1.88
N VAL A 130 -14.38 17.55 0.62
CA VAL A 130 -14.03 18.73 -0.19
C VAL A 130 -15.10 19.78 0.06
N ASP A 131 -14.68 20.96 0.49
CA ASP A 131 -15.53 22.12 0.73
C ASP A 131 -14.78 23.38 0.28
N THR A 132 -15.06 23.83 -0.93
CA THR A 132 -14.45 25.03 -1.53
C THR A 132 -15.20 26.31 -1.18
N GLN A 133 -16.34 26.20 -0.49
CA GLN A 133 -17.12 27.39 -0.13
C GLN A 133 -16.39 28.19 0.94
N THR A 134 -16.17 29.47 0.65
CA THR A 134 -15.71 30.40 1.68
C THR A 134 -16.78 30.45 2.79
N PRO A 135 -16.43 30.28 4.08
CA PRO A 135 -17.40 30.43 5.16
C PRO A 135 -18.09 31.77 5.03
N GLY A 136 -19.37 31.76 4.67
CA GLY A 136 -20.13 32.98 4.43
C GLY A 136 -20.19 33.80 5.71
N CYS A 137 -19.61 34.99 5.70
CA CYS A 137 -19.98 35.99 6.70
C CYS A 137 -21.42 36.39 6.38
N GLY A 138 -22.38 35.89 7.19
CA GLY A 138 -23.78 36.30 7.11
C GLY A 138 -23.89 37.81 7.34
N GLY A 139 -24.58 38.49 6.43
CA GLY A 139 -24.85 39.93 6.49
C GLY A 139 -25.89 40.34 7.52
#